data_AF-A0A848Y2C3-F1
#
_entry.id   AF-A0A848Y2C3-F1
#
_cell.length_a   1.000
_cell.length_b   1.000
_cell.length_c   1.000
_cell.angle_alpha   90.00
_cell.angle_beta   90.00
_cell.angle_gamma   90.00
#
_symmetry.space_group_name_H-M   'P 1'
#
loop_
_entity.id
_entity.type
_entity.pdbx_description
1 polymer ?
#
loop_
_entity_poly.entity_id
_entity_poly.type
_entity_poly.pdbx_seq_one_letter_code
_entity_poly.pdbx_strand_id
1 'polypeptide(L)'
;MPTVVDHPLLKRGPALLCWIALGFWMGGCMTGESSAESIARSQSNHPADTLGTRVVSLYAPAPDYDDRCVVAEPQPGWLEPALTVEAALDSLGHALARGYFHEWNGQPTGIDFELVEVVVLPTPSDSMRIAVIDMRDSDRWGERGFFQGTTGGMISQRMISATFMQVPVALDEQPLLDGLVLLYNGERIVPMDHTRLDLIQQPDNVAICSN
;
A
#
# COMPACT_ATOMS: atom_id res chain seq x y z
N MET A 1 -15.56 3.89 -38.16
CA MET A 1 -14.22 4.23 -37.64
C MET A 1 -14.33 5.56 -36.92
N PRO A 2 -14.33 5.60 -35.58
CA PRO A 2 -14.12 6.83 -34.86
C PRO A 2 -12.64 6.96 -34.46
N THR A 3 -12.11 8.09 -34.91
CA THR A 3 -10.92 8.84 -34.49
C THR A 3 -10.44 8.61 -33.05
N VAL A 4 -9.17 8.20 -32.95
CA VAL A 4 -8.32 8.31 -31.77
C VAL A 4 -8.13 9.79 -31.46
N VAL A 5 -8.51 10.20 -30.25
CA VAL A 5 -8.14 11.49 -29.67
C VAL A 5 -6.93 11.25 -28.78
N ASP A 6 -5.75 11.61 -29.28
CA ASP A 6 -4.52 11.66 -28.50
C ASP A 6 -4.65 12.75 -27.41
N HIS A 7 -4.76 12.34 -26.15
CA HIS A 7 -4.60 13.22 -25.00
C HIS A 7 -3.16 13.10 -24.45
N PRO A 8 -2.34 14.17 -24.48
CA PRO A 8 -0.95 14.10 -24.07
C PRO A 8 -0.80 14.50 -22.60
N LEU A 9 -1.21 13.67 -21.65
CA LEU A 9 -0.92 13.90 -20.23
C LEU A 9 -0.78 12.58 -19.48
N LEU A 10 0.36 11.90 -19.65
CA LEU A 10 0.89 10.93 -18.68
C LEU A 10 2.36 10.64 -19.06
N LYS A 11 3.20 11.67 -18.87
CA LYS A 11 4.65 11.46 -18.71
C LYS A 11 4.92 11.28 -17.22
N ARG A 12 5.67 10.21 -16.93
CA ARG A 12 6.18 9.77 -15.63
C ARG A 12 6.80 10.93 -14.82
N GLY A 13 6.37 11.11 -13.55
CA GLY A 13 6.85 12.09 -12.55
C GLY A 13 6.55 13.56 -12.90
N PRO A 14 6.13 14.49 -11.99
CA PRO A 14 6.28 14.58 -10.53
C PRO A 14 4.94 14.89 -9.80
N ALA A 15 3.80 14.61 -10.42
CA ALA A 15 2.49 15.03 -9.91
C ALA A 15 2.12 14.34 -8.58
N LEU A 16 2.54 13.09 -8.37
CA LEU A 16 2.21 12.33 -7.16
C LEU A 16 2.83 12.92 -5.88
N LEU A 17 4.09 13.39 -5.98
CA LEU A 17 4.82 14.06 -4.87
C LEU A 17 4.15 15.38 -4.45
N CYS A 18 3.62 16.14 -5.41
CA CYS A 18 2.96 17.41 -5.11
C CYS A 18 1.69 17.21 -4.27
N TRP A 19 0.96 16.12 -4.50
CA TRP A 19 -0.28 15.82 -3.77
C TRP A 19 -0.05 15.26 -2.37
N ILE A 20 0.98 14.42 -2.17
CA ILE A 20 1.36 13.94 -0.84
C ILE A 20 1.75 15.13 0.06
N ALA A 21 2.47 16.12 -0.49
CA ALA A 21 2.82 17.34 0.24
C ALA A 21 1.62 18.29 0.48
N LEU A 22 0.69 18.42 -0.49
CA LEU A 22 -0.49 19.30 -0.38
C LEU A 22 -1.54 18.79 0.62
N GLY A 23 -1.64 17.48 0.86
CA GLY A 23 -2.54 16.92 1.87
C GLY A 23 -2.16 17.23 3.33
N PHE A 24 -0.87 17.53 3.58
CA PHE A 24 -0.33 17.75 4.92
C PHE A 24 -0.24 19.23 5.32
N TRP A 25 -0.43 20.16 4.38
CA TRP A 25 -0.15 21.59 4.56
C TRP A 25 -1.42 22.47 4.51
N MET A 26 -2.49 22.08 5.22
CA MET A 26 -3.62 22.97 5.53
C MET A 26 -3.71 23.25 7.04
N GLY A 27 -2.64 23.79 7.59
CA GLY A 27 -2.58 24.21 8.99
C GLY A 27 -1.41 25.13 9.28
N GLY A 28 -1.49 26.39 8.84
CA GLY A 28 -0.56 27.43 9.30
C GLY A 28 -0.21 28.49 8.25
N CYS A 29 -1.06 29.51 8.11
CA CYS A 29 -0.65 30.77 7.48
C CYS A 29 0.38 31.46 8.37
N MET A 30 1.66 31.44 7.97
CA MET A 30 2.57 32.56 8.23
C MET A 30 3.45 32.82 7.01
N THR A 31 3.38 34.06 6.56
CA THR A 31 4.05 34.67 5.41
C THR A 31 5.58 34.61 5.51
N GLY A 32 6.23 34.18 4.43
CA GLY A 32 7.69 34.24 4.29
C GLY A 32 8.17 33.64 2.97
N GLU A 33 8.07 34.41 1.88
CA GLU A 33 8.75 34.13 0.62
C GLU A 33 10.28 34.09 0.86
N SER A 34 10.91 32.91 0.91
CA SER A 34 12.35 32.68 0.64
C SER A 34 12.80 31.25 1.03
N SER A 35 12.20 30.19 0.48
CA SER A 35 12.73 28.82 0.69
C SER A 35 12.48 27.80 -0.43
N ALA A 36 11.91 28.20 -1.57
CA ALA A 36 11.63 27.27 -2.66
C ALA A 36 12.90 26.77 -3.41
N GLU A 37 14.02 27.50 -3.35
CA GLU A 37 15.28 27.11 -4.02
C GLU A 37 16.26 26.31 -3.15
N SER A 38 16.02 26.18 -1.84
CA SER A 38 16.89 25.43 -0.93
C SER A 38 16.52 23.93 -0.85
N ILE A 39 15.29 23.57 -1.21
CA ILE A 39 14.80 22.19 -1.13
C ILE A 39 15.30 21.32 -2.30
N ALA A 40 15.76 21.94 -3.40
CA ALA A 40 16.23 21.22 -4.59
C ALA A 40 17.68 20.69 -4.51
N ARG A 41 18.38 20.86 -3.38
CA ARG A 41 19.73 20.33 -3.14
C ARG A 41 19.83 19.62 -1.80
N SER A 42 19.10 18.52 -1.67
CA SER A 42 19.50 17.43 -0.79
C SER A 42 19.21 16.08 -1.48
N GLN A 43 19.83 15.87 -2.63
CA GLN A 43 20.27 14.53 -2.99
C GLN A 43 21.48 14.22 -2.11
N SER A 44 21.26 13.86 -0.86
CA SER A 44 22.30 13.31 0.00
C SER A 44 21.88 11.91 0.43
N ASN A 45 22.41 10.91 -0.27
CA ASN A 45 22.74 9.57 0.24
C ASN A 45 22.16 9.29 1.63
N HIS A 46 20.89 8.89 1.71
CA HIS A 46 20.45 8.13 2.88
C HIS A 46 20.98 6.72 2.70
N PRO A 47 21.60 6.12 3.73
CA PRO A 47 22.00 4.73 3.68
C PRO A 47 20.73 3.96 3.30
N ALA A 48 20.84 3.08 2.29
CA ALA A 48 19.74 2.27 1.82
C ALA A 48 18.97 1.71 3.02
N ASP A 49 17.65 1.72 2.89
CA ASP A 49 16.58 1.33 3.80
C ASP A 49 16.75 -0.12 4.30
N THR A 50 17.85 -0.39 5.01
CA THR A 50 18.21 -1.74 5.46
C THR A 50 17.36 -2.11 6.66
N LEU A 51 16.43 -3.05 6.46
CA LEU A 51 15.56 -3.58 7.51
C LEU A 51 16.30 -4.46 8.53
N GLY A 52 17.57 -4.80 8.28
CA GLY A 52 18.21 -5.94 8.91
C GLY A 52 17.56 -7.26 8.47
N THR A 53 17.87 -8.36 9.14
CA THR A 53 17.23 -9.65 8.90
C THR A 53 15.82 -9.65 9.50
N ARG A 54 14.87 -8.96 8.86
CA ARG A 54 13.47 -8.86 9.34
C ARG A 54 12.61 -9.92 8.65
N VAL A 55 11.92 -10.73 9.45
CA VAL A 55 10.87 -11.62 8.96
C VAL A 55 9.64 -10.77 8.63
N VAL A 56 9.08 -10.98 7.44
CA VAL A 56 7.81 -10.39 7.03
C VAL A 56 6.76 -11.48 6.89
N SER A 57 5.51 -11.11 7.14
CA SER A 57 4.42 -12.06 7.31
C SER A 57 3.28 -11.80 6.32
N LEU A 58 2.62 -12.88 5.92
CA LEU A 58 1.35 -12.78 5.22
C LEU A 58 0.20 -12.82 6.21
N TYR A 59 -0.82 -12.05 5.90
CA TYR A 59 -2.06 -12.03 6.65
C TYR A 59 -3.16 -12.73 5.87
N ALA A 60 -4.02 -13.45 6.58
CA ALA A 60 -5.12 -14.23 6.01
C ALA A 60 -6.47 -13.71 6.54
N PRO A 61 -7.60 -14.00 5.85
CA PRO A 61 -8.91 -13.68 6.38
C PRO A 61 -9.11 -14.41 7.72
N ALA A 62 -9.70 -13.73 8.70
CA ALA A 62 -10.07 -14.40 9.95
C ALA A 62 -11.16 -15.46 9.66
N PRO A 63 -11.04 -16.68 10.22
CA PRO A 63 -12.03 -17.74 9.98
C PRO A 63 -13.41 -17.37 10.52
N ASP A 64 -13.46 -16.61 11.62
CA ASP A 64 -14.68 -16.11 12.26
C ASP A 64 -14.70 -14.56 12.21
N TYR A 65 -14.63 -13.99 11.01
CA TYR A 65 -14.59 -12.54 10.89
C TYR A 65 -15.92 -11.88 11.30
N ASP A 66 -15.82 -10.75 12.00
CA ASP A 66 -16.92 -9.81 12.24
C ASP A 66 -16.47 -8.39 11.85
N ASP A 67 -17.36 -7.40 12.00
CA ASP A 67 -17.06 -6.01 11.63
C ASP A 67 -15.80 -5.43 12.33
N ARG A 68 -15.43 -6.00 13.49
CA ARG A 68 -14.30 -5.59 14.34
C ARG A 68 -13.04 -6.40 14.06
N CYS A 69 -13.14 -7.57 13.43
CA CYS A 69 -12.08 -8.56 13.37
C CYS A 69 -12.08 -9.23 11.99
N VAL A 70 -11.22 -8.78 11.06
CA VAL A 70 -11.33 -9.22 9.66
C VAL A 70 -10.11 -10.01 9.18
N VAL A 71 -8.97 -9.81 9.83
CA VAL A 71 -7.70 -10.39 9.43
C VAL A 71 -7.10 -11.16 10.60
N ALA A 72 -6.70 -12.42 10.37
CA ALA A 72 -6.05 -13.25 11.38
C ALA A 72 -4.63 -12.76 11.70
N GLU A 73 -4.09 -13.18 12.85
CA GLU A 73 -2.68 -12.95 13.16
C GLU A 73 -1.76 -13.49 12.05
N PRO A 74 -0.62 -12.81 11.81
CA PRO A 74 0.37 -13.28 10.87
C PRO A 74 0.89 -14.65 11.30
N GLN A 75 0.86 -15.63 10.41
CA GLN A 75 1.47 -16.93 10.72
C GLN A 75 2.99 -16.82 10.67
N PRO A 76 3.73 -17.33 11.67
CA PRO A 76 5.19 -17.23 11.70
C PRO A 76 5.80 -18.11 10.59
N GLY A 77 6.55 -17.50 9.67
CA GLY A 77 7.47 -18.20 8.76
C GLY A 77 7.17 -18.16 7.26
N TRP A 78 6.48 -17.15 6.74
CA TRP A 78 6.02 -17.19 5.34
C TRP A 78 7.01 -16.64 4.32
N LEU A 79 7.98 -15.82 4.72
CA LEU A 79 8.90 -15.18 3.79
C LEU A 79 10.31 -15.08 4.34
N GLU A 80 11.28 -15.28 3.44
CA GLU A 80 12.70 -15.12 3.73
C GLU A 80 12.98 -13.69 4.22
N PRO A 81 13.93 -13.49 5.14
CA PRO A 81 14.26 -12.17 5.62
C PRO A 81 14.70 -11.23 4.49
N ALA A 82 14.05 -10.08 4.41
CA ALA A 82 14.37 -9.08 3.40
C ALA A 82 15.38 -8.07 3.93
N LEU A 83 16.43 -7.81 3.16
CA LEU A 83 17.48 -6.85 3.53
C LEU A 83 17.09 -5.39 3.24
N THR A 84 16.04 -5.16 2.43
CA THR A 84 15.55 -3.82 2.04
C THR A 84 14.02 -3.78 2.07
N VAL A 85 13.45 -2.58 2.23
CA VAL A 85 12.00 -2.37 2.17
C VAL A 85 11.43 -2.82 0.83
N GLU A 86 12.08 -2.47 -0.28
CA GLU A 86 11.62 -2.79 -1.62
C GLU A 86 11.57 -4.30 -1.85
N ALA A 87 12.63 -5.04 -1.47
CA ALA A 87 12.65 -6.49 -1.58
C ALA A 87 11.59 -7.16 -0.68
N ALA A 88 11.30 -6.57 0.49
CA ALA A 88 10.25 -7.03 1.38
C ALA A 88 8.88 -6.87 0.72
N LEU A 89 8.59 -5.67 0.20
CA LEU A 89 7.32 -5.37 -0.47
C LEU A 89 7.11 -6.23 -1.72
N ASP A 90 8.16 -6.43 -2.53
CA ASP A 90 8.12 -7.31 -3.70
C ASP A 90 7.79 -8.76 -3.29
N SER A 91 8.47 -9.27 -2.27
CA SER A 91 8.23 -10.63 -1.76
C SER A 91 6.81 -10.79 -1.20
N LEU A 92 6.33 -9.77 -0.48
CA LEU A 92 4.96 -9.72 0.06
C LEU A 92 3.92 -9.69 -1.05
N GLY A 93 4.14 -8.90 -2.10
CA GLY A 93 3.26 -8.80 -3.26
C GLY A 93 3.10 -10.14 -3.97
N HIS A 94 4.22 -10.78 -4.31
CA HIS A 94 4.22 -12.11 -4.93
C HIS A 94 3.52 -13.16 -4.06
N ALA A 95 3.74 -13.13 -2.75
CA ALA A 95 3.17 -14.11 -1.85
C ALA A 95 1.68 -13.86 -1.58
N LEU A 96 1.24 -12.59 -1.52
CA LEU A 96 -0.18 -12.22 -1.46
C LEU A 96 -0.92 -12.62 -2.73
N ALA A 97 -0.32 -12.38 -3.90
CA ALA A 97 -0.83 -12.81 -5.19
C ALA A 97 -1.00 -14.32 -5.24
N ARG A 98 0.04 -15.10 -4.88
CA ARG A 98 -0.01 -16.57 -4.88
C ARG A 98 -0.90 -17.17 -3.79
N GLY A 99 -1.03 -16.52 -2.65
CA GLY A 99 -1.79 -17.02 -1.51
C GLY A 99 -3.28 -16.77 -1.66
N TYR A 100 -3.67 -15.51 -1.72
CA TYR A 100 -5.07 -15.12 -1.68
C TYR A 100 -5.66 -14.83 -3.05
N PHE A 101 -4.94 -14.10 -3.91
CA PHE A 101 -5.50 -13.64 -5.19
C PHE A 101 -5.35 -14.63 -6.34
N HIS A 102 -4.62 -15.73 -6.18
CA HIS A 102 -4.20 -16.60 -7.29
C HIS A 102 -5.36 -17.26 -8.04
N GLU A 103 -6.46 -17.54 -7.34
CA GLU A 103 -7.61 -18.24 -7.87
C GLU A 103 -8.90 -17.63 -7.33
N TRP A 104 -9.91 -17.53 -8.20
CA TRP A 104 -11.28 -17.21 -7.83
C TRP A 104 -12.22 -18.23 -8.45
N ASN A 105 -13.03 -18.91 -7.63
CA ASN A 105 -13.97 -19.95 -8.06
C ASN A 105 -13.35 -21.03 -8.97
N GLY A 106 -12.13 -21.50 -8.66
CA GLY A 106 -11.46 -22.52 -9.48
C GLY A 106 -10.78 -21.99 -10.74
N GLN A 107 -10.76 -20.66 -10.96
CA GLN A 107 -10.13 -20.05 -12.13
C GLN A 107 -8.92 -19.20 -11.73
N PRO A 108 -7.77 -19.36 -12.40
CA PRO A 108 -6.61 -18.51 -12.14
C PRO A 108 -6.92 -17.08 -12.56
N THR A 109 -6.52 -16.11 -11.73
CA THR A 109 -6.88 -14.70 -11.94
C THR A 109 -5.79 -13.90 -12.64
N GLY A 110 -4.53 -14.33 -12.55
CA GLY A 110 -3.39 -13.58 -13.08
C GLY A 110 -3.11 -12.25 -12.36
N ILE A 111 -3.71 -12.03 -11.19
CA ILE A 111 -3.47 -10.84 -10.38
C ILE A 111 -2.03 -10.84 -9.86
N ASP A 112 -1.39 -9.67 -9.93
CA ASP A 112 -0.05 -9.44 -9.39
C ASP A 112 0.04 -8.07 -8.70
N PHE A 113 1.07 -7.86 -7.88
CA PHE A 113 1.33 -6.60 -7.19
C PHE A 113 2.71 -6.06 -7.54
N GLU A 114 2.75 -4.84 -8.07
CA GLU A 114 3.98 -4.17 -8.47
C GLU A 114 4.26 -2.98 -7.55
N LEU A 115 5.46 -2.92 -6.97
CA LEU A 115 5.92 -1.72 -6.28
C LEU A 115 6.19 -0.62 -7.30
N VAL A 116 5.46 0.49 -7.18
CA VAL A 116 5.65 1.67 -8.04
C VAL A 116 6.70 2.61 -7.45
N GLU A 117 6.58 2.93 -6.16
CA GLU A 117 7.45 3.89 -5.48
C GLU A 117 7.40 3.71 -3.96
N VAL A 118 8.51 4.00 -3.28
CA VAL A 118 8.55 4.25 -1.84
C VAL A 118 8.92 5.72 -1.62
N VAL A 119 8.06 6.46 -0.96
CA VAL A 119 8.26 7.87 -0.61
C VAL A 119 8.61 7.95 0.87
N VAL A 120 9.77 8.53 1.17
CA VAL A 120 10.21 8.79 2.55
C VAL A 120 10.01 10.27 2.87
N LEU A 121 9.16 10.55 3.85
CA LEU A 121 8.83 11.90 4.30
C LEU A 121 9.50 12.18 5.65
N PRO A 122 10.32 13.24 5.78
CA PRO A 122 10.86 13.62 7.07
C PRO A 122 9.75 14.17 7.98
N THR A 123 9.64 13.69 9.22
CA THR A 123 8.78 14.29 10.25
C THR A 123 9.62 14.73 11.46
N PRO A 124 9.06 15.55 12.37
CA PRO A 124 9.78 16.00 13.57
C PRO A 124 10.22 14.87 14.51
N SER A 125 9.53 13.71 14.46
CA SER A 125 9.75 12.57 15.36
C SER A 125 10.50 11.42 14.68
N ASP A 126 10.22 11.14 13.41
CA ASP A 126 10.89 10.11 12.62
C ASP A 126 10.63 10.29 11.10
N SER A 127 11.32 9.56 10.23
CA SER A 127 10.93 9.48 8.81
C SER A 127 9.73 8.54 8.62
N MET A 128 8.70 8.99 7.90
CA MET A 128 7.58 8.15 7.49
C MET A 128 7.82 7.52 6.12
N ARG A 129 7.53 6.22 5.98
CA ARG A 129 7.58 5.49 4.70
C ARG A 129 6.18 5.28 4.15
N ILE A 130 5.94 5.75 2.93
CA ILE A 130 4.70 5.53 2.21
C ILE A 130 5.01 4.76 0.93
N ALA A 131 4.41 3.58 0.75
CA ALA A 131 4.54 2.83 -0.50
C ALA A 131 3.35 3.08 -1.42
N VAL A 132 3.64 3.11 -2.72
CA VAL A 132 2.65 3.09 -3.79
C VAL A 132 2.76 1.74 -4.48
N ILE A 133 1.69 0.95 -4.44
CA ILE A 133 1.65 -0.40 -4.99
C ILE A 133 0.52 -0.47 -6.00
N ASP A 134 0.79 -1.05 -7.16
CA ASP A 134 -0.19 -1.26 -8.21
C ASP A 134 -0.62 -2.73 -8.27
N MET A 135 -1.92 -2.96 -8.08
CA MET A 135 -2.54 -4.25 -8.32
C MET A 135 -2.80 -4.40 -9.83
N ARG A 136 -2.00 -5.23 -10.49
CA ARG A 136 -2.13 -5.58 -11.91
C ARG A 136 -3.17 -6.68 -12.05
N ASP A 137 -4.21 -6.41 -12.82
CA ASP A 137 -5.35 -7.31 -13.01
C ASP A 137 -6.02 -7.06 -14.36
N SER A 138 -5.43 -7.61 -15.42
CA SER A 138 -5.88 -7.35 -16.80
C SER A 138 -7.31 -7.80 -17.07
N ASP A 139 -7.77 -8.86 -16.40
CA ASP A 139 -9.07 -9.49 -16.62
C ASP A 139 -10.16 -8.97 -15.66
N ARG A 140 -9.77 -8.10 -14.73
CA ARG A 140 -10.60 -7.46 -13.71
C ARG A 140 -11.24 -8.44 -12.73
N TRP A 141 -10.49 -9.47 -12.34
CA TRP A 141 -10.92 -10.47 -11.35
C TRP A 141 -11.06 -9.90 -9.94
N GLY A 142 -10.17 -8.98 -9.57
CA GLY A 142 -10.20 -8.20 -8.34
C GLY A 142 -11.56 -7.59 -8.12
N GLU A 143 -12.03 -6.76 -9.06
CA GLU A 143 -13.33 -6.09 -8.92
C GLU A 143 -14.52 -7.06 -8.90
N ARG A 144 -14.47 -8.11 -9.73
CA ARG A 144 -15.60 -9.03 -9.91
C ARG A 144 -15.70 -10.11 -8.83
N GLY A 145 -14.59 -10.44 -8.19
CA GLY A 145 -14.50 -11.51 -7.20
C GLY A 145 -14.17 -10.98 -5.82
N PHE A 146 -12.94 -10.49 -5.66
CA PHE A 146 -12.38 -10.18 -4.34
C PHE A 146 -12.97 -8.92 -3.71
N PHE A 147 -13.19 -7.87 -4.49
CA PHE A 147 -13.78 -6.62 -4.02
C PHE A 147 -15.30 -6.55 -4.18
N GLN A 148 -15.95 -7.69 -4.45
CA GLN A 148 -17.40 -7.72 -4.64
C GLN A 148 -18.13 -7.56 -3.29
N GLY A 149 -18.96 -6.51 -3.20
CA GLY A 149 -19.78 -6.21 -2.04
C GLY A 149 -18.99 -5.74 -0.82
N THR A 150 -19.70 -5.30 0.21
CA THR A 150 -19.14 -4.71 1.44
C THR A 150 -18.08 -5.60 2.09
N THR A 151 -18.41 -6.89 2.26
CA THR A 151 -17.58 -7.84 2.99
C THR A 151 -16.32 -8.22 2.21
N GLY A 152 -16.46 -8.56 0.92
CA GLY A 152 -15.31 -8.90 0.07
C GLY A 152 -14.35 -7.73 -0.06
N GLY A 153 -14.89 -6.54 -0.34
CA GLY A 153 -14.10 -5.30 -0.41
C GLY A 153 -13.34 -5.01 0.88
N MET A 154 -14.00 -5.10 2.03
CA MET A 154 -13.38 -4.89 3.34
C MET A 154 -12.28 -5.92 3.64
N ILE A 155 -12.52 -7.22 3.40
CA ILE A 155 -11.53 -8.28 3.61
C ILE A 155 -10.30 -8.04 2.73
N SER A 156 -10.51 -7.85 1.44
CA SER A 156 -9.44 -7.65 0.45
C SER A 156 -8.61 -6.41 0.78
N GLN A 157 -9.27 -5.28 1.08
CA GLN A 157 -8.61 -4.05 1.52
C GLN A 157 -7.77 -4.29 2.78
N ARG A 158 -8.35 -4.87 3.84
CA ARG A 158 -7.65 -5.04 5.11
C ARG A 158 -6.47 -6.00 5.00
N MET A 159 -6.58 -7.06 4.18
CA MET A 159 -5.46 -7.98 3.98
C MET A 159 -4.32 -7.37 3.19
N ILE A 160 -4.60 -6.63 2.12
CA ILE A 160 -3.58 -5.91 1.37
C ILE A 160 -2.86 -4.94 2.31
N SER A 161 -3.63 -4.13 3.05
CA SER A 161 -3.11 -3.17 4.02
C SER A 161 -2.28 -3.83 5.11
N ALA A 162 -2.78 -4.88 5.76
CA ALA A 162 -2.07 -5.61 6.81
C ALA A 162 -0.74 -6.20 6.31
N THR A 163 -0.79 -6.81 5.11
CA THR A 163 0.35 -7.48 4.50
C THR A 163 1.44 -6.49 4.11
N PHE A 164 1.13 -5.42 3.39
CA PHE A 164 2.20 -4.50 2.98
C PHE A 164 2.71 -3.61 4.12
N MET A 165 1.83 -3.19 5.03
CA MET A 165 2.26 -2.33 6.14
C MET A 165 2.91 -3.12 7.27
N GLN A 166 2.78 -4.46 7.31
CA GLN A 166 3.23 -5.31 8.42
C GLN A 166 2.73 -4.76 9.76
N VAL A 167 1.40 -4.64 9.86
CA VAL A 167 0.74 -3.98 10.99
C VAL A 167 1.15 -4.66 12.30
N PRO A 168 1.75 -3.91 13.25
CA PRO A 168 2.31 -4.46 14.50
C PRO A 168 1.28 -5.29 15.28
N VAL A 169 1.71 -6.44 15.79
CA VAL A 169 0.89 -7.23 16.73
C VAL A 169 1.29 -6.92 18.18
N ALA A 170 2.55 -6.53 18.39
CA ALA A 170 3.06 -6.09 19.69
C ALA A 170 3.35 -4.57 19.72
N LEU A 171 3.29 -3.97 20.91
CA LEU A 171 3.47 -2.51 21.10
C LEU A 171 4.90 -2.02 20.81
N ASP A 172 5.88 -2.91 20.79
CA ASP A 172 7.30 -2.65 20.53
C ASP A 172 7.72 -2.91 19.08
N GLU A 173 6.80 -3.40 18.23
CA GLU A 173 7.03 -3.59 16.80
C GLU A 173 6.70 -2.31 16.02
N GLN A 174 7.60 -1.91 15.13
CA GLN A 174 7.31 -0.83 14.17
C GLN A 174 6.73 -1.41 12.88
N PRO A 175 5.74 -0.76 12.25
CA PRO A 175 5.25 -1.19 10.94
C PRO A 175 6.38 -1.15 9.90
N LEU A 176 6.22 -1.91 8.82
CA LEU A 176 7.10 -1.80 7.66
C LEU A 176 6.86 -0.49 6.90
N LEU A 177 5.60 -0.07 6.81
CA LEU A 177 5.17 1.18 6.17
C LEU A 177 4.24 1.98 7.09
N ASP A 178 4.42 3.29 7.11
CA ASP A 178 3.53 4.23 7.79
C ASP A 178 2.31 4.60 6.95
N GLY A 179 2.38 4.33 5.63
CA GLY A 179 1.24 4.47 4.75
C GLY A 179 1.31 3.62 3.48
N LEU A 180 0.13 3.33 2.94
CA LEU A 180 -0.02 2.59 1.68
C LEU A 180 -0.99 3.32 0.74
N VAL A 181 -0.57 3.50 -0.50
CA VAL A 181 -1.43 3.89 -1.63
C VAL A 181 -1.57 2.70 -2.55
N LEU A 182 -2.80 2.21 -2.73
CA LEU A 182 -3.11 1.13 -3.65
C LEU A 182 -3.65 1.71 -4.97
N LEU A 183 -2.97 1.39 -6.06
CA LEU A 183 -3.47 1.58 -7.42
C LEU A 183 -4.05 0.27 -7.93
N TYR A 184 -4.93 0.37 -8.91
CA TYR A 184 -5.50 -0.76 -9.62
C TYR A 184 -5.37 -0.52 -11.11
N ASN A 185 -4.58 -1.37 -11.79
CA ASN A 185 -4.19 -1.20 -13.18
C ASN A 185 -3.63 0.19 -13.51
N GLY A 186 -2.85 0.74 -12.59
CA GLY A 186 -2.21 2.06 -12.72
C GLY A 186 -3.11 3.25 -12.41
N GLU A 187 -4.38 3.00 -12.07
CA GLU A 187 -5.36 4.03 -11.74
C GLU A 187 -5.70 4.02 -10.25
N ARG A 188 -6.23 5.14 -9.75
CA ARG A 188 -6.81 5.16 -8.41
C ARG A 188 -8.04 4.27 -8.37
N ILE A 189 -8.16 3.48 -7.32
CA ILE A 189 -9.38 2.72 -7.07
C ILE A 189 -10.50 3.72 -6.79
N VAL A 190 -11.55 3.67 -7.61
CA VAL A 190 -12.79 4.38 -7.33
C VAL A 190 -13.39 3.75 -6.07
N PRO A 191 -13.83 4.54 -5.07
CA PRO A 191 -14.46 4.00 -3.88
C PRO A 191 -15.57 3.01 -4.25
N MET A 192 -15.39 1.76 -3.86
CA MET A 192 -16.43 0.75 -3.93
C MET A 192 -17.22 0.76 -2.63
N ASP A 193 -18.44 0.22 -2.65
CA ASP A 193 -19.32 0.22 -1.47
C ASP A 193 -18.56 -0.19 -0.20
N HIS A 194 -18.53 0.71 0.79
CA HIS A 194 -17.86 0.53 2.09
C HIS A 194 -16.33 0.29 2.08
N THR A 195 -15.65 0.54 0.96
CA THR A 195 -14.18 0.56 0.89
C THR A 195 -13.69 1.98 0.64
N ARG A 196 -12.57 2.34 1.28
CA ARG A 196 -11.91 3.65 1.09
C ARG A 196 -10.47 3.41 0.68
N LEU A 197 -10.30 2.89 -0.53
CA LEU A 197 -8.99 2.59 -1.14
C LEU A 197 -8.39 3.80 -1.89
N ASP A 198 -9.17 4.87 -2.02
CA ASP A 198 -8.77 6.14 -2.64
C ASP A 198 -7.87 7.01 -1.74
N LEU A 199 -7.72 6.60 -0.48
CA LEU A 199 -6.95 7.29 0.55
C LEU A 199 -5.69 6.52 0.92
N ILE A 200 -4.70 7.26 1.45
CA ILE A 200 -3.54 6.66 2.11
C ILE A 200 -4.04 5.83 3.28
N GLN A 201 -3.81 4.52 3.24
CA GLN A 201 -4.08 3.63 4.36
C GLN A 201 -3.01 3.85 5.41
N GLN A 202 -3.39 3.83 6.68
CA GLN A 202 -2.45 3.88 7.81
C GLN A 202 -2.59 2.60 8.65
N PRO A 203 -1.53 2.14 9.33
CA PRO A 203 -1.53 0.88 10.07
C PRO A 203 -2.63 0.77 11.14
N ASP A 204 -2.94 1.87 11.82
CA ASP A 204 -3.96 1.98 12.88
C ASP A 204 -5.40 1.77 12.38
N ASN A 205 -5.63 1.88 11.07
CA ASN A 205 -6.93 1.64 10.45
C ASN A 205 -7.16 0.16 10.07
N VAL A 206 -6.22 -0.74 10.39
CA VAL A 206 -6.31 -2.17 10.10
C VAL A 206 -6.58 -2.96 11.37
N ALA A 207 -7.77 -3.55 11.48
CA ALA A 207 -8.13 -4.37 12.63
C ALA A 207 -7.67 -5.84 12.46
N ILE A 208 -6.71 -6.26 13.30
CA ILE A 208 -6.21 -7.64 13.41
C ILE A 208 -6.93 -8.35 14.55
N CYS A 209 -7.25 -9.63 14.34
CA CYS A 209 -7.76 -10.53 15.37
C CYS A 209 -6.62 -11.05 16.24
N SER A 210 -6.60 -10.68 17.53
CA SER A 210 -5.73 -11.31 18.53
C SER A 210 -6.50 -12.41 19.27
N ASN A 211 -5.92 -13.60 19.40
CA ASN A 211 -6.48 -14.69 20.21
C ASN A 211 -6.30 -14.45 21.71
#